data_AF-A0A0L6WM59-F1
#
_entry.id   AF-A0A0L6WM59-F1
#
_cell.length_a   1.000
_cell.length_b   1.000
_cell.length_c   1.000
_cell.angle_alpha   90.00
_cell.angle_beta   90.00
_cell.angle_gamma   90.00
#
_symmetry.space_group_name_H-M   'P 1'
#
loop_
_entity.id
_entity.type
_entity.pdbx_description
1 polymer ?
#
loop_
_entity_poly.entity_id
_entity_poly.type
_entity_poly.pdbx_seq_one_letter_code
_entity_poly.pdbx_strand_id
1 'polypeptide(L)'
;MRALFSAAAVALLLPGSLGRVYNILNHCIQGINVYIDGKSQGRVPSGTSIVRNLPKDWSGYIYSDANGGRADGSNGTKAGFHGEGGYYYIVDEWRFNTGLRITPDSPIKNGFCKPALCDHKACVESIYPHNPTTFPPASNTPPQPPLYSCPGHDVGYQVTFCPFGGFPSPRDSPPAAIHPNGDKSKCIDLRGGVVANGTAIQIHDCNGSKGQQWLISAGTTVIGTFDNFAYNINAGSANPRNGDKVMLWDFDDSTSSAETWIYTEDKRIQLYRTGKCLDLPNGSTANGNQLQIWDCIRGNTNQIWTIP
;
A
#
# COMPACT_ATOMS: atom_id res chain seq x y z
N MET A 1 44.87 33.67 -16.76
CA MET A 1 44.44 32.29 -16.43
C MET A 1 45.16 31.87 -15.15
N ARG A 2 44.47 31.88 -14.01
CA ARG A 2 44.98 31.26 -12.76
C ARG A 2 44.19 29.97 -12.57
N ALA A 3 44.87 28.83 -12.63
CA ALA A 3 44.28 27.53 -12.34
C ALA A 3 44.33 27.31 -10.81
N LEU A 4 43.16 27.17 -10.19
CA LEU A 4 43.00 26.67 -8.83
C LEU A 4 42.70 25.18 -8.92
N PHE A 5 43.67 24.33 -8.62
CA PHE A 5 43.42 22.91 -8.37
C PHE A 5 43.01 22.75 -6.90
N SER A 6 41.74 22.45 -6.68
CA SER A 6 41.23 22.06 -5.37
C SER A 6 41.61 20.60 -5.11
N ALA A 7 42.46 20.36 -4.12
CA ALA A 7 42.79 19.01 -3.67
C ALA A 7 41.61 18.45 -2.86
N ALA A 8 40.92 17.44 -3.39
CA ALA A 8 39.90 16.71 -2.65
C ALA A 8 40.59 15.85 -1.57
N ALA A 9 40.22 16.06 -0.31
CA ALA A 9 40.62 15.21 0.80
C ALA A 9 39.95 13.83 0.64
N VAL A 10 40.76 12.80 0.37
CA VAL A 10 40.32 11.41 0.44
C VAL A 10 40.28 11.02 1.92
N ALA A 11 39.07 10.90 2.47
CA ALA A 11 38.88 10.31 3.78
C ALA A 11 39.25 8.82 3.71
N LEU A 12 40.33 8.42 4.38
CA LEU A 12 40.62 7.00 4.59
C LEU A 12 39.54 6.41 5.51
N LEU A 13 38.69 5.55 4.95
CA LEU A 13 37.81 4.67 5.71
C LEU A 13 38.65 3.54 6.31
N LEU A 14 38.68 3.45 7.64
CA LEU A 14 39.18 2.28 8.35
C LEU A 14 38.34 1.05 7.94
N PRO A 15 38.92 -0.16 7.79
CA PRO A 15 38.19 -1.38 7.43
C PRO A 15 37.44 -1.91 8.66
N GLY A 16 36.39 -1.21 9.07
CA GLY A 16 35.38 -1.72 9.99
C GLY A 16 34.30 -2.43 9.18
N SER A 17 34.08 -3.72 9.47
CA SER A 17 32.96 -4.57 8.99
C SER A 17 31.85 -3.79 8.27
N LEU A 18 31.82 -3.84 6.93
CA LEU A 18 30.80 -3.18 6.11
C LEU A 18 29.40 -3.60 6.57
N GLY A 19 28.60 -2.70 7.13
CA GLY A 19 27.22 -3.01 7.52
C GLY A 19 26.34 -3.38 6.32
N ARG A 20 25.14 -3.92 6.58
CA ARG A 20 24.12 -4.09 5.54
C ARG A 20 23.48 -2.74 5.22
N VAL A 21 23.25 -2.49 3.93
CA VAL A 21 22.61 -1.27 3.43
C VAL A 21 21.10 -1.45 3.44
N TYR A 22 20.39 -0.49 4.06
CA TYR A 22 18.93 -0.40 4.06
C TYR A 22 18.51 0.86 3.34
N ASN A 23 17.89 0.70 2.17
CA ASN A 23 17.27 1.79 1.42
C ASN A 23 15.78 1.88 1.81
N ILE A 24 15.43 2.90 2.58
CA ILE A 24 14.08 3.09 3.09
C ILE A 24 13.37 4.10 2.21
N LEU A 25 12.47 3.61 1.36
CA LEU A 25 11.69 4.37 0.39
C LEU A 25 10.31 4.71 0.95
N ASN A 26 9.96 6.00 0.95
CA ASN A 26 8.61 6.44 1.20
C ASN A 26 7.85 6.60 -0.13
N HIS A 27 6.92 5.68 -0.40
CA HIS A 27 6.01 5.77 -1.54
C HIS A 27 4.58 6.13 -1.11
N CYS A 28 4.38 6.58 0.14
CA CYS A 28 3.09 7.08 0.62
C CYS A 28 2.78 8.45 0.03
N ILE A 29 1.49 8.79 -0.10
CA ILE A 29 0.97 10.09 -0.58
C ILE A 29 1.47 11.34 0.18
N GLN A 30 2.18 11.17 1.29
CA GLN A 30 2.73 12.25 2.09
C GLN A 30 4.04 11.85 2.75
N GLY A 31 4.79 12.84 3.24
CA GLY A 31 6.00 12.58 4.03
C GLY A 31 5.70 11.89 5.36
N ILE A 32 6.46 10.83 5.68
CA ILE A 32 6.30 10.01 6.89
C ILE A 32 7.52 10.15 7.81
N ASN A 33 7.34 10.02 9.12
CA ASN A 33 8.49 9.83 10.02
C ASN A 33 8.87 8.35 10.03
N VAL A 34 10.16 8.06 9.92
CA VAL A 34 10.69 6.69 9.97
C VAL A 34 11.40 6.46 11.29
N TYR A 35 11.24 5.27 11.85
CA TYR A 35 11.86 4.84 13.08
C TYR A 35 12.61 3.52 12.85
N ILE A 36 13.75 3.38 13.52
CA ILE A 36 14.51 2.12 13.63
C ILE A 36 14.67 1.84 15.12
N ASP A 37 14.10 0.73 15.59
CA ASP A 37 14.10 0.32 17.01
C ASP A 37 13.72 1.46 17.97
N GLY A 38 12.66 2.20 17.66
CA GLY A 38 12.16 3.33 18.47
C GLY A 38 12.91 4.64 18.27
N LYS A 39 14.03 4.64 17.53
CA LYS A 39 14.83 5.84 17.27
C LYS A 39 14.39 6.49 15.97
N SER A 40 13.95 7.75 16.06
CA SER A 40 13.59 8.54 14.89
C SER A 40 14.76 8.69 13.92
N GLN A 41 14.47 8.49 12.64
CA GLN A 41 15.38 8.71 11.52
C GLN A 41 15.08 10.01 10.77
N GLY A 42 14.12 10.80 11.27
CA GLY A 42 13.59 12.00 10.64
C GLY A 42 12.43 11.73 9.68
N ARG A 43 11.92 12.81 9.09
CA ARG A 43 10.83 12.79 8.12
C ARG A 43 11.39 12.49 6.72
N VAL A 44 10.81 11.51 6.04
CA VAL A 44 11.12 11.13 4.66
C VAL A 44 9.99 11.63 3.74
N PRO A 45 10.22 12.62 2.87
CA PRO A 45 9.22 13.13 1.93
C PRO A 45 8.65 12.04 0.99
N SER A 46 7.43 12.24 0.47
CA SER A 46 6.83 11.35 -0.55
C SER A 46 7.76 11.23 -1.76
N GLY A 47 7.91 10.02 -2.29
CA GLY A 47 8.74 9.71 -3.46
C GLY A 47 10.25 9.72 -3.20
N THR A 48 10.69 9.89 -1.95
CA THR A 48 12.12 9.96 -1.60
C THR A 48 12.55 8.80 -0.71
N SER A 49 13.85 8.65 -0.52
CA SER A 49 14.42 7.60 0.33
C SER A 49 15.52 8.10 1.24
N ILE A 50 15.76 7.37 2.32
CA ILE A 50 16.94 7.49 3.17
C ILE A 50 17.72 6.18 3.17
N VAL A 51 19.04 6.26 3.25
CA VAL A 51 19.91 5.09 3.34
C VAL A 51 20.47 4.97 4.75
N ARG A 52 20.47 3.75 5.30
CA ARG A 52 21.07 3.43 6.60
C ARG A 52 21.98 2.22 6.47
N ASN A 53 23.14 2.28 7.11
CA ASN A 53 24.06 1.16 7.23
C ASN A 53 23.94 0.61 8.66
N LEU A 54 23.43 -0.60 8.79
CA LEU A 54 23.26 -1.26 10.09
C LEU A 54 24.23 -2.45 10.21
N PRO A 55 24.60 -2.87 11.43
CA PRO A 55 25.45 -4.05 11.64
C PRO A 55 24.93 -5.27 10.85
N LYS A 56 25.84 -6.14 10.39
CA LYS A 56 25.48 -7.29 9.54
C LYS A 56 24.53 -8.28 10.24
N ASP A 57 24.66 -8.37 11.55
CA ASP A 57 23.92 -9.20 12.50
C ASP A 57 22.74 -8.44 13.14
N TRP A 58 22.48 -7.19 12.74
CA TRP A 58 21.40 -6.39 13.30
C TRP A 58 20.06 -7.13 13.16
N SER A 59 19.36 -7.19 14.28
CA SER A 59 18.01 -7.70 14.39
C SER A 59 17.16 -6.61 15.01
N GLY A 60 16.03 -6.29 14.39
CA GLY A 60 15.22 -5.15 14.80
C GLY A 60 14.13 -4.82 13.79
N TYR A 61 13.57 -3.63 13.94
CA TYR A 61 12.40 -3.19 13.19
C TYR A 61 12.60 -1.83 12.53
N ILE A 62 12.05 -1.70 11.33
CA ILE A 62 11.89 -0.42 10.61
C ILE A 62 10.38 -0.17 10.45
N TYR A 63 9.91 1.01 10.86
CA TYR A 63 8.47 1.35 10.83
C TYR A 63 8.22 2.85 10.81
N SER A 64 6.95 3.24 10.80
CA SER A 64 6.50 4.63 10.77
C SER A 64 5.34 4.87 11.73
N ASP A 65 5.26 6.09 12.26
CA ASP A 65 4.12 6.59 13.02
C ASP A 65 2.95 7.07 12.13
N ALA A 66 3.09 6.94 10.81
CA ALA A 66 2.07 7.37 9.88
C ALA A 66 0.74 6.62 10.10
N ASN A 67 -0.37 7.28 9.73
CA ASN A 67 -1.70 6.71 9.76
C ASN A 67 -2.10 6.08 11.12
N GLY A 68 -1.71 6.75 12.21
CA GLY A 68 -2.06 6.35 13.58
C GLY A 68 -1.15 5.28 14.18
N GLY A 69 0.00 5.00 13.55
CA GLY A 69 1.11 4.30 14.19
C GLY A 69 1.76 5.14 15.30
N ARG A 70 2.65 4.52 16.07
CA ARG A 70 3.37 5.20 17.16
C ARG A 70 4.88 5.10 16.99
N ALA A 71 5.57 6.08 17.56
CA ALA A 71 7.04 6.18 17.52
C ALA A 71 7.76 5.03 18.24
N ASP A 72 7.08 4.35 19.16
CA ASP A 72 7.57 3.15 19.85
C ASP A 72 7.36 1.85 19.05
N GLY A 73 6.70 1.94 17.90
CA GLY A 73 6.41 0.80 17.02
C GLY A 73 5.16 0.01 17.40
N SER A 74 4.43 0.46 18.44
CA SER A 74 3.10 -0.08 18.73
C SER A 74 2.06 0.46 17.74
N ASN A 75 0.95 -0.25 17.60
CA ASN A 75 -0.19 0.13 16.75
C ASN A 75 0.18 0.37 15.27
N GLY A 76 1.10 -0.42 14.73
CA GLY A 76 1.49 -0.29 13.33
C GLY A 76 2.21 -1.50 12.76
N THR A 77 2.26 -1.51 11.43
CA THR A 77 3.01 -2.46 10.63
C THR A 77 4.51 -2.20 10.75
N LYS A 78 5.30 -3.25 10.94
CA LYS A 78 6.76 -3.18 11.08
C LYS A 78 7.45 -4.11 10.09
N ALA A 79 8.51 -3.62 9.45
CA ALA A 79 9.45 -4.46 8.72
C ALA A 79 10.46 -5.03 9.72
N GLY A 80 10.38 -6.33 9.98
CA GLY A 80 11.25 -7.04 10.91
C GLY A 80 12.44 -7.69 10.21
N PHE A 81 13.58 -7.67 10.88
CA PHE A 81 14.82 -8.27 10.43
C PHE A 81 15.43 -9.11 11.55
N HIS A 82 15.99 -10.25 11.18
CA HIS A 82 16.86 -11.04 12.03
C HIS A 82 18.14 -11.34 11.26
N GLY A 83 19.21 -10.65 11.65
CA GLY A 83 20.46 -10.61 10.89
C GLY A 83 21.15 -11.97 10.78
N GLU A 84 21.06 -12.79 11.82
CA GLU A 84 21.49 -14.19 11.78
C GLU A 84 20.60 -14.99 10.83
N GLY A 85 21.18 -15.64 9.82
CA GLY A 85 20.43 -16.33 8.77
C GLY A 85 19.80 -15.41 7.69
N GLY A 86 19.89 -14.09 7.84
CA GLY A 86 19.38 -13.13 6.86
C GLY A 86 17.85 -13.19 6.71
N TYR A 87 17.15 -13.38 7.83
CA TYR A 87 15.69 -13.46 7.83
C TYR A 87 15.06 -12.07 7.86
N TYR A 88 13.90 -11.96 7.22
CA TYR A 88 13.07 -10.77 7.25
C TYR A 88 11.60 -11.16 7.13
N TYR A 89 10.74 -10.31 7.67
CA TYR A 89 9.32 -10.57 7.84
C TYR A 89 8.56 -9.26 8.07
N ILE A 90 7.24 -9.31 8.03
CA ILE A 90 6.40 -8.16 8.34
C ILE A 90 5.51 -8.51 9.54
N VAL A 91 5.36 -7.60 10.48
CA VAL A 91 4.50 -7.75 11.66
C VAL A 91 3.39 -6.70 11.61
N ASP A 92 2.15 -7.07 11.95
CA ASP A 92 1.07 -6.12 12.29
C ASP A 92 0.45 -6.53 13.63
N GLU A 93 0.56 -5.65 14.62
CA GLU A 93 -0.06 -5.82 15.94
C GLU A 93 -1.46 -5.19 15.95
N TRP A 94 -2.36 -5.74 15.13
CA TRP A 94 -3.81 -5.45 15.11
C TRP A 94 -4.24 -4.09 14.52
N ARG A 95 -3.30 -3.30 13.99
CA ARG A 95 -3.61 -2.04 13.32
C ARG A 95 -2.68 -1.83 12.14
N PHE A 96 -3.11 -2.35 10.99
CA PHE A 96 -2.45 -2.16 9.72
C PHE A 96 -2.45 -0.67 9.35
N ASN A 97 -1.38 0.04 9.73
CA ASN A 97 -1.27 1.50 9.56
C ASN A 97 -0.57 1.87 8.25
N THR A 98 0.36 1.04 7.78
CA THR A 98 1.16 1.31 6.58
C THR A 98 1.38 0.01 5.82
N GLY A 99 1.23 0.05 4.50
CA GLY A 99 1.67 -1.04 3.65
C GLY A 99 3.19 -1.11 3.61
N LEU A 100 3.74 -2.32 3.58
CA LEU A 100 5.18 -2.55 3.59
C LEU A 100 5.60 -3.56 2.52
N ARG A 101 6.73 -3.28 1.89
CA ARG A 101 7.45 -4.24 1.05
C ARG A 101 8.91 -4.28 1.45
N ILE A 102 9.43 -5.47 1.71
CA ILE A 102 10.86 -5.72 1.94
C ILE A 102 11.39 -6.45 0.71
N THR A 103 12.36 -5.84 0.02
CA THR A 103 12.99 -6.42 -1.17
C THR A 103 14.49 -6.56 -0.93
N PRO A 104 15.02 -7.77 -0.86
CA PRO A 104 16.47 -7.98 -0.82
C PRO A 104 17.14 -7.44 -2.09
N ASP A 105 18.30 -6.80 -1.95
CA ASP A 105 19.17 -6.41 -3.06
C ASP A 105 19.98 -7.62 -3.54
N SER A 106 19.26 -8.64 -3.98
CA SER A 106 19.80 -9.90 -4.49
C SER A 106 18.74 -10.56 -5.36
N PRO A 107 19.11 -11.21 -6.48
CA PRO A 107 18.17 -11.96 -7.28
C PRO A 107 17.55 -13.11 -6.49
N ILE A 108 16.31 -13.45 -6.84
CA ILE A 108 15.64 -14.65 -6.31
C ILE A 108 16.42 -15.89 -6.81
N LYS A 109 16.83 -16.75 -5.88
CA LYS A 109 17.57 -17.98 -6.19
C LYS A 109 17.04 -19.13 -5.35
N ASN A 110 16.61 -20.21 -6.00
CA ASN A 110 16.11 -21.43 -5.35
C ASN A 110 15.04 -21.17 -4.27
N GLY A 111 14.20 -20.16 -4.48
CA GLY A 111 13.14 -19.76 -3.55
C GLY A 111 13.54 -18.80 -2.43
N PHE A 112 14.84 -18.51 -2.25
CA PHE A 112 15.34 -17.47 -1.35
C PHE A 112 15.25 -16.07 -1.96
N CYS A 113 15.40 -15.05 -1.11
CA CYS A 113 15.44 -13.63 -1.48
C CYS A 113 14.14 -13.12 -2.13
N LYS A 114 13.01 -13.80 -1.92
CA LYS A 114 11.69 -13.36 -2.40
C LYS A 114 11.24 -12.10 -1.64
N PRO A 115 10.68 -11.08 -2.32
CA PRO A 115 10.14 -9.93 -1.61
C PRO A 115 9.05 -10.34 -0.61
N ALA A 116 9.09 -9.78 0.60
CA ALA A 116 7.95 -9.80 1.51
C ALA A 116 7.07 -8.59 1.17
N LEU A 117 5.77 -8.79 1.01
CA LEU A 117 4.82 -7.73 0.67
C LEU A 117 3.58 -7.90 1.52
N CYS A 118 3.22 -6.86 2.25
CA CYS A 118 1.98 -6.80 3.01
C CYS A 118 1.27 -5.50 2.67
N ASP A 119 0.12 -5.66 2.01
CA ASP A 119 -0.94 -4.67 1.83
C ASP A 119 -2.27 -5.27 2.32
N HIS A 120 -3.37 -4.50 2.27
CA HIS A 120 -4.67 -4.97 2.76
C HIS A 120 -5.14 -6.30 2.11
N LYS A 121 -4.62 -6.69 0.94
CA LYS A 121 -4.92 -7.94 0.26
C LYS A 121 -3.86 -9.03 0.49
N ALA A 122 -2.58 -8.67 0.46
CA ALA A 122 -1.45 -9.58 0.53
C ALA A 122 -1.05 -9.95 1.96
N CYS A 123 -1.48 -9.19 2.98
CA CYS A 123 -1.04 -9.40 4.37
C CYS A 123 -1.51 -10.74 4.97
N VAL A 124 -2.57 -11.39 4.47
CA VAL A 124 -3.18 -12.55 5.16
C VAL A 124 -2.22 -13.75 5.28
N GLU A 125 -1.37 -13.98 4.28
CA GLU A 125 -0.39 -15.08 4.28
C GLU A 125 1.06 -14.62 4.53
N SER A 126 1.30 -13.31 4.53
CA SER A 126 2.65 -12.72 4.52
C SER A 126 3.01 -11.96 5.79
N ILE A 127 2.15 -12.05 6.82
CA ILE A 127 2.30 -11.28 8.06
C ILE A 127 2.35 -12.13 9.32
N TYR A 128 3.13 -11.66 10.28
CA TYR A 128 3.07 -12.13 11.66
C TYR A 128 2.07 -11.26 12.46
N PRO A 129 1.12 -11.88 13.19
CA PRO A 129 0.19 -11.14 14.06
C PRO A 129 0.87 -10.61 15.35
N HIS A 130 2.04 -11.17 15.66
CA HIS A 130 2.86 -10.82 16.81
C HIS A 130 4.34 -11.01 16.46
N ASN A 131 5.23 -10.30 17.16
CA ASN A 131 6.67 -10.44 16.94
C ASN A 131 7.11 -11.91 17.09
N PRO A 132 7.75 -12.51 16.08
CA PRO A 132 8.27 -13.87 16.20
C PRO A 132 9.39 -13.90 17.24
N THR A 133 9.33 -14.89 18.14
CA THR A 133 10.31 -15.07 19.23
C THR A 133 11.39 -16.11 18.91
N THR A 134 11.19 -16.88 17.84
CA THR A 134 12.08 -17.98 17.44
C THR A 134 12.26 -17.99 15.94
N PHE A 135 13.50 -18.19 15.50
CA PHE A 135 13.84 -18.36 14.08
C PHE A 135 14.41 -19.76 13.85
N PRO A 136 14.11 -20.38 12.69
CA PRO A 136 14.70 -21.66 12.35
C PRO A 136 16.22 -21.50 12.19
N PRO A 137 17.00 -22.56 12.45
CA PRO A 137 18.43 -22.55 12.14
C PRO A 137 18.65 -22.40 10.64
N ALA A 138 19.83 -21.91 10.26
CA ALA A 138 20.22 -21.76 8.88
C ALA A 138 20.03 -23.10 8.11
N SER A 139 19.33 -23.03 6.98
CA SER A 139 18.94 -24.19 6.18
C SER A 139 19.11 -23.89 4.70
N ASN A 140 19.35 -24.95 3.91
CA ASN A 140 19.35 -24.88 2.44
C ASN A 140 17.93 -24.87 1.85
N THR A 141 16.91 -24.99 2.68
CA THR A 141 15.51 -24.90 2.28
C THR A 141 14.95 -23.53 2.66
N PRO A 142 14.32 -22.79 1.74
CA PRO A 142 13.76 -21.48 2.06
C PRO A 142 12.58 -21.62 3.04
N PRO A 143 12.44 -20.70 4.01
CA PRO A 143 11.26 -20.65 4.85
C PRO A 143 10.01 -20.33 4.01
N GLN A 144 8.85 -20.74 4.52
CA GLN A 144 7.57 -20.35 3.95
C GLN A 144 7.08 -19.04 4.58
N PRO A 145 6.27 -18.24 3.85
CA PRO A 145 5.57 -17.10 4.41
C PRO A 145 4.86 -17.46 5.73
N PRO A 146 4.83 -16.55 6.73
CA PRO A 146 5.22 -15.13 6.64
C PRO A 146 6.73 -14.84 6.84
N LEU A 147 7.57 -15.88 6.96
CA LEU A 147 9.02 -15.73 7.11
C LEU A 147 9.75 -15.86 5.77
N TYR A 148 10.69 -14.95 5.53
CA TYR A 148 11.53 -14.96 4.34
C TYR A 148 13.00 -14.95 4.75
N SER A 149 13.88 -15.41 3.87
CA SER A 149 15.33 -15.26 4.07
C SER A 149 16.04 -14.99 2.77
N CYS A 150 17.14 -14.23 2.88
CA CYS A 150 18.10 -14.06 1.80
C CYS A 150 19.50 -14.33 2.36
N PRO A 151 19.94 -15.59 2.31
CA PRO A 151 21.25 -16.00 2.82
C PRO A 151 22.37 -15.30 2.05
N GLY A 152 23.29 -14.69 2.78
CA GLY A 152 24.41 -13.92 2.22
C GLY A 152 24.85 -12.82 3.17
N HIS A 153 26.15 -12.64 3.32
CA HIS A 153 26.72 -11.72 4.31
C HIS A 153 26.62 -10.23 3.93
N ASP A 154 26.40 -9.92 2.64
CA ASP A 154 26.44 -8.55 2.12
C ASP A 154 25.13 -8.14 1.41
N VAL A 155 24.03 -8.87 1.66
CA VAL A 155 22.73 -8.54 1.08
C VAL A 155 22.14 -7.32 1.79
N GLY A 156 21.92 -6.24 1.03
CA GLY A 156 21.15 -5.08 1.44
C GLY A 156 19.64 -5.28 1.25
N TYR A 157 18.83 -4.33 1.73
CA TYR A 157 17.38 -4.38 1.62
C TYR A 157 16.79 -3.03 1.22
N GLN A 158 15.79 -3.06 0.35
CA GLN A 158 14.87 -1.95 0.16
C GLN A 158 13.61 -2.18 1.01
N VAL A 159 13.29 -1.21 1.88
CA VAL A 159 12.04 -1.18 2.65
C VAL A 159 11.17 -0.09 2.06
N THR A 160 10.05 -0.46 1.44
CA THR A 160 9.11 0.47 0.82
C THR A 160 7.87 0.60 1.69
N PHE A 161 7.62 1.82 2.17
CA PHE A 161 6.34 2.20 2.78
C PHE A 161 5.32 2.56 1.71
N CYS A 162 4.07 2.15 1.90
CA CYS A 162 2.97 2.30 0.96
C CYS A 162 3.36 1.87 -0.46
N PRO A 163 3.67 0.58 -0.70
CA PRO A 163 4.09 0.10 -2.02
C PRO A 163 3.10 0.44 -3.16
N PHE A 164 1.86 0.79 -2.83
CA PHE A 164 0.79 1.16 -3.75
C PHE A 164 0.31 2.62 -3.62
N GLY A 165 1.11 3.52 -3.04
CA GLY A 165 0.78 4.95 -2.97
C GLY A 165 -0.02 5.37 -1.74
N GLY A 166 -1.03 4.60 -1.35
CA GLY A 166 -1.92 4.95 -0.22
C GLY A 166 -1.56 4.30 1.11
N PHE A 167 -1.98 4.93 2.22
CA PHE A 167 -2.05 4.28 3.53
C PHE A 167 -3.25 3.33 3.59
N PRO A 168 -3.18 2.14 4.21
CA PRO A 168 -4.39 1.39 4.59
C PRO A 168 -5.36 2.27 5.36
N SER A 169 -6.66 2.08 5.20
CA SER A 169 -7.56 2.73 6.15
C SER A 169 -7.52 2.00 7.49
N PRO A 170 -7.49 2.73 8.61
CA PRO A 170 -7.75 2.14 9.91
C PRO A 170 -9.03 1.28 9.84
N ARG A 171 -9.01 0.09 10.45
CA ARG A 171 -10.18 -0.82 10.54
C ARG A 171 -11.47 -0.14 11.02
N ASP A 172 -11.35 1.00 11.70
CA ASP A 172 -12.45 1.77 12.30
C ASP A 172 -12.73 3.11 11.59
N SER A 173 -12.25 3.31 10.36
CA SER A 173 -12.55 4.55 9.63
C SER A 173 -14.06 4.64 9.36
N PRO A 174 -14.71 5.78 9.67
CA PRO A 174 -16.14 5.90 9.40
C PRO A 174 -16.39 5.80 7.89
N PRO A 175 -17.48 5.13 7.47
CA PRO A 175 -17.94 5.19 6.08
C PRO A 175 -18.06 6.65 5.61
N ALA A 176 -17.69 6.88 4.34
CA ALA A 176 -17.65 8.22 3.75
C ALA A 176 -18.32 8.26 2.38
N ALA A 177 -18.89 9.42 2.04
CA ALA A 177 -19.37 9.70 0.70
C ALA A 177 -18.20 9.99 -0.25
N ILE A 178 -18.29 9.53 -1.50
CA ILE A 178 -17.30 9.80 -2.55
C ILE A 178 -17.93 10.71 -3.60
N HIS A 179 -17.27 11.84 -3.90
CA HIS A 179 -17.84 12.91 -4.73
C HIS A 179 -17.14 12.99 -6.10
N PRO A 180 -17.89 13.07 -7.22
CA PRO A 180 -17.29 13.30 -8.54
C PRO A 180 -16.72 14.72 -8.60
N ASN A 181 -15.42 14.84 -8.88
CA ASN A 181 -14.69 16.09 -9.07
C ASN A 181 -14.95 17.16 -7.97
N GLY A 182 -15.18 16.73 -6.73
CA GLY A 182 -15.44 17.62 -5.59
C GLY A 182 -16.87 18.18 -5.48
N ASP A 183 -17.79 17.77 -6.35
CA ASP A 183 -19.21 18.14 -6.26
C ASP A 183 -19.87 17.44 -5.07
N LYS A 184 -19.98 18.15 -3.94
CA LYS A 184 -20.58 17.65 -2.70
C LYS A 184 -22.10 17.42 -2.78
N SER A 185 -22.75 17.84 -3.86
CA SER A 185 -24.17 17.53 -4.10
C SER A 185 -24.37 16.13 -4.69
N LYS A 186 -23.31 15.50 -5.20
CA LYS A 186 -23.35 14.21 -5.89
C LYS A 186 -22.48 13.18 -5.18
N CYS A 187 -22.98 11.96 -5.13
CA CYS A 187 -22.38 10.85 -4.42
C CYS A 187 -22.31 9.63 -5.35
N ILE A 188 -21.23 8.85 -5.23
CA ILE A 188 -21.25 7.46 -5.66
C ILE A 188 -22.33 6.74 -4.83
N ASP A 189 -23.25 6.09 -5.53
CA ASP A 189 -24.50 5.59 -5.00
C ASP A 189 -24.73 4.14 -5.45
N LEU A 190 -25.18 3.32 -4.51
CA LEU A 190 -25.67 1.99 -4.76
C LEU A 190 -27.12 2.08 -5.25
N ARG A 191 -27.39 1.70 -6.50
CA ARG A 191 -28.71 1.90 -7.12
C ARG A 191 -29.82 1.28 -6.28
N GLY A 192 -30.75 2.14 -5.83
CA GLY A 192 -31.90 1.74 -5.01
C GLY A 192 -31.52 1.27 -3.59
N GLY A 193 -30.25 1.45 -3.17
CA GLY A 193 -29.73 0.95 -1.90
C GLY A 193 -29.69 -0.57 -1.78
N VAL A 194 -29.74 -1.30 -2.91
CA VAL A 194 -29.83 -2.76 -2.92
C VAL A 194 -28.44 -3.39 -2.74
N VAL A 195 -28.23 -4.11 -1.64
CA VAL A 195 -26.98 -4.83 -1.37
C VAL A 195 -27.07 -6.24 -1.94
N ALA A 196 -26.77 -6.38 -3.24
CA ALA A 196 -26.75 -7.66 -3.95
C ALA A 196 -25.80 -7.62 -5.17
N ASN A 197 -25.31 -8.78 -5.59
CA ASN A 197 -24.49 -8.94 -6.80
C ASN A 197 -25.16 -8.35 -8.03
N GLY A 198 -24.38 -7.62 -8.82
CA GLY A 198 -24.84 -6.96 -10.04
C GLY A 198 -25.56 -5.63 -9.81
N THR A 199 -25.75 -5.20 -8.56
CA THR A 199 -26.38 -3.89 -8.32
C THR A 199 -25.52 -2.78 -8.89
N ALA A 200 -26.09 -1.92 -9.73
CA ALA A 200 -25.34 -0.86 -10.39
C ALA A 200 -24.76 0.16 -9.40
N ILE A 201 -23.50 0.52 -9.61
CA ILE A 201 -22.89 1.70 -8.97
C ILE A 201 -23.10 2.90 -9.87
N GLN A 202 -23.72 3.95 -9.34
CA GLN A 202 -24.14 5.12 -10.11
C GLN A 202 -23.73 6.43 -9.43
N ILE A 203 -23.96 7.55 -10.12
CA ILE A 203 -24.06 8.86 -9.48
C ILE A 203 -25.51 9.16 -9.12
N HIS A 204 -25.70 9.70 -7.93
CA HIS A 204 -26.97 10.24 -7.48
C HIS A 204 -26.76 11.48 -6.60
N ASP A 205 -27.79 12.31 -6.46
CA ASP A 205 -27.86 13.32 -5.41
C ASP A 205 -27.56 12.71 -4.05
N CYS A 206 -26.67 13.37 -3.30
CA CYS A 206 -26.34 12.96 -1.95
C CYS A 206 -27.56 13.07 -1.03
N ASN A 207 -27.89 11.97 -0.35
CA ASN A 207 -29.02 11.85 0.57
C ASN A 207 -28.60 11.28 1.94
N GLY A 208 -27.31 10.96 2.13
CA GLY A 208 -26.76 10.46 3.40
C GLY A 208 -27.18 9.03 3.74
N SER A 209 -27.91 8.35 2.84
CA SER A 209 -28.28 6.96 3.02
C SER A 209 -27.05 6.06 3.08
N LYS A 210 -27.23 4.89 3.68
CA LYS A 210 -26.21 3.84 3.74
C LYS A 210 -25.68 3.42 2.37
N GLY A 211 -26.49 3.52 1.31
CA GLY A 211 -26.09 3.23 -0.08
C GLY A 211 -25.09 4.23 -0.69
N GLN A 212 -24.78 5.32 0.02
CA GLN A 212 -23.81 6.34 -0.38
C GLN A 212 -22.61 6.43 0.58
N GLN A 213 -22.57 5.53 1.57
CA GLN A 213 -21.55 5.49 2.60
C GLN A 213 -20.61 4.32 2.31
N TRP A 214 -19.38 4.65 1.92
CA TRP A 214 -18.40 3.67 1.49
C TRP A 214 -17.29 3.54 2.51
N LEU A 215 -16.97 2.30 2.86
CA LEU A 215 -15.71 2.00 3.53
C LEU A 215 -14.63 2.00 2.46
N ILE A 216 -13.70 2.93 2.57
CA ILE A 216 -12.57 3.06 1.64
C ILE A 216 -11.37 2.57 2.41
N SER A 217 -10.72 1.50 1.98
CA SER A 217 -9.42 1.07 2.52
C SER A 217 -8.29 1.66 1.68
N ALA A 218 -7.68 2.78 2.03
CA ALA A 218 -6.65 3.36 1.16
C ALA A 218 -5.43 2.39 0.97
N GLY A 219 -4.64 2.55 -0.10
CA GLY A 219 -3.69 1.51 -0.54
C GLY A 219 -4.29 0.67 -1.68
N THR A 220 -4.45 -0.65 -1.51
CA THR A 220 -5.33 -1.45 -2.37
C THR A 220 -6.79 -1.16 -2.03
N THR A 221 -7.25 0.04 -2.42
CA THR A 221 -8.62 0.53 -2.31
C THR A 221 -9.62 -0.58 -2.59
N VAL A 222 -10.26 -1.08 -1.54
CA VAL A 222 -11.55 -1.75 -1.62
C VAL A 222 -12.56 -0.68 -1.24
N ILE A 223 -13.56 -0.46 -2.10
CA ILE A 223 -14.68 0.44 -1.83
C ILE A 223 -15.84 -0.47 -1.46
N GLY A 224 -15.96 -0.75 -0.17
CA GLY A 224 -16.90 -1.70 0.38
C GLY A 224 -18.19 -1.02 0.86
N THR A 225 -19.26 -1.81 0.89
CA THR A 225 -20.49 -1.46 1.61
C THR A 225 -20.21 -1.28 3.11
N PHE A 226 -21.03 -0.45 3.76
CA PHE A 226 -20.89 -0.02 5.16
C PHE A 226 -20.99 -1.18 6.18
N ASP A 227 -21.45 -2.37 5.80
CA ASP A 227 -21.62 -3.55 6.65
C ASP A 227 -20.54 -4.61 6.40
N ASN A 228 -19.32 -4.32 6.85
CA ASN A 228 -18.22 -5.28 6.97
C ASN A 228 -17.61 -5.77 5.64
N PHE A 229 -17.63 -4.95 4.57
CA PHE A 229 -17.02 -5.29 3.28
C PHE A 229 -17.57 -6.56 2.60
N ALA A 230 -18.75 -7.06 2.99
CA ALA A 230 -19.35 -8.25 2.38
C ALA A 230 -19.55 -8.08 0.85
N TYR A 231 -19.71 -6.83 0.42
CA TYR A 231 -19.78 -6.46 -0.98
C TYR A 231 -18.91 -5.25 -1.29
N ASN A 232 -18.38 -5.18 -2.50
CA ASN A 232 -17.50 -4.10 -2.96
C ASN A 232 -17.82 -3.63 -4.39
N ILE A 233 -17.33 -2.42 -4.70
CA ILE A 233 -17.32 -1.90 -6.07
C ILE A 233 -16.39 -2.78 -6.92
N ASN A 234 -16.93 -3.36 -7.99
CA ASN A 234 -16.27 -4.34 -8.84
C ASN A 234 -16.38 -3.91 -10.33
N ALA A 235 -15.27 -4.07 -11.05
CA ALA A 235 -15.13 -3.77 -12.48
C ALA A 235 -15.69 -4.87 -13.40
N GLY A 236 -16.22 -5.96 -12.85
CA GLY A 236 -16.77 -7.13 -13.51
C GLY A 236 -15.74 -8.10 -14.09
N SER A 237 -14.51 -7.67 -14.33
CA SER A 237 -13.42 -8.48 -14.87
C SER A 237 -12.06 -7.97 -14.40
N ALA A 238 -11.08 -8.87 -14.34
CA ALA A 238 -9.68 -8.55 -14.07
C ALA A 238 -9.04 -7.65 -15.16
N ASN A 239 -9.57 -7.71 -16.39
CA ASN A 239 -9.12 -6.94 -17.55
C ASN A 239 -10.35 -6.32 -18.27
N PRO A 240 -11.02 -5.34 -17.65
CA PRO A 240 -12.22 -4.74 -18.23
C PRO A 240 -11.86 -3.89 -19.45
N ARG A 241 -12.79 -3.71 -20.37
CA ARG A 241 -12.69 -2.80 -21.53
C ARG A 241 -13.21 -1.42 -21.15
N ASN A 242 -12.85 -0.42 -21.95
CA ASN A 242 -13.44 0.91 -21.80
C ASN A 242 -14.95 0.84 -22.03
N GLY A 243 -15.71 1.39 -21.10
CA GLY A 243 -17.18 1.36 -21.10
C GLY A 243 -17.80 0.22 -20.29
N ASP A 244 -17.00 -0.76 -19.84
CA ASP A 244 -17.50 -1.82 -18.96
C ASP A 244 -18.05 -1.21 -17.68
N LYS A 245 -19.21 -1.72 -17.24
CA LYS A 245 -19.96 -1.11 -16.15
C LYS A 245 -19.51 -1.63 -14.80
N VAL A 246 -19.48 -0.71 -13.85
CA VAL A 246 -19.15 -0.98 -12.46
C VAL A 246 -20.42 -1.38 -11.71
N MET A 247 -20.29 -2.37 -10.85
CA MET A 247 -21.38 -2.95 -10.07
C MET A 247 -20.90 -3.34 -8.69
N LEU A 248 -21.86 -3.58 -7.81
CA LEU A 248 -21.64 -4.23 -6.53
C LEU A 248 -21.50 -5.74 -6.79
N TRP A 249 -20.51 -6.36 -6.16
CA TRP A 249 -20.33 -7.82 -6.19
C TRP A 249 -19.90 -8.30 -4.82
N ASP A 250 -20.16 -9.56 -4.51
CA ASP A 250 -19.74 -10.19 -3.28
C ASP A 250 -18.22 -10.21 -3.25
N PHE A 251 -17.68 -9.90 -2.08
CA PHE A 251 -16.25 -9.96 -1.86
C PHE A 251 -15.85 -11.44 -1.80
N ASP A 252 -15.51 -12.02 -2.95
CA ASP A 252 -14.80 -13.28 -2.99
C ASP A 252 -13.30 -13.01 -2.77
N ASP A 253 -12.69 -13.74 -1.85
CA ASP A 253 -11.25 -13.69 -1.57
C ASP A 253 -10.40 -14.27 -2.71
N SER A 254 -11.03 -14.63 -3.84
CA SER A 254 -10.45 -15.34 -4.96
C SER A 254 -9.91 -14.39 -6.04
N THR A 255 -8.93 -13.57 -5.66
CA THR A 255 -7.86 -13.07 -6.57
C THR A 255 -8.27 -12.27 -7.82
N SER A 256 -9.48 -11.72 -7.95
CA SER A 256 -9.80 -10.91 -9.13
C SER A 256 -9.25 -9.48 -8.96
N SER A 257 -8.38 -9.04 -9.88
CA SER A 257 -7.97 -7.62 -9.93
C SER A 257 -9.14 -6.67 -10.20
N ALA A 258 -10.33 -7.20 -10.53
CA ALA A 258 -11.57 -6.49 -10.82
C ALA A 258 -12.08 -5.61 -9.66
N GLU A 259 -11.66 -5.90 -8.44
CA GLU A 259 -12.13 -5.26 -7.21
C GLU A 259 -10.99 -4.62 -6.40
N THR A 260 -9.81 -4.54 -7.00
CA THR A 260 -8.65 -3.89 -6.39
C THR A 260 -8.46 -2.53 -7.00
N TRP A 261 -8.66 -1.49 -6.21
CA TRP A 261 -8.50 -0.11 -6.63
C TRP A 261 -7.24 0.50 -5.98
N ILE A 262 -6.81 1.67 -6.48
CA ILE A 262 -5.77 2.52 -5.89
C ILE A 262 -6.28 3.94 -5.97
N TYR A 263 -6.40 4.63 -4.85
CA TYR A 263 -6.65 6.07 -4.84
C TYR A 263 -5.34 6.85 -4.95
N THR A 264 -5.15 7.57 -6.05
CA THR A 264 -3.87 8.25 -6.38
C THR A 264 -3.80 9.67 -5.83
N GLU A 265 -2.58 10.22 -5.75
CA GLU A 265 -2.34 11.62 -5.32
C GLU A 265 -3.11 12.64 -6.17
N ASP A 266 -3.30 12.36 -7.45
CA ASP A 266 -4.10 13.18 -8.36
C ASP A 266 -5.59 12.82 -8.37
N LYS A 267 -6.06 12.16 -7.30
CA LYS A 267 -7.47 11.90 -6.98
C LYS A 267 -8.19 10.97 -7.95
N ARG A 268 -7.49 10.07 -8.64
CA ARG A 268 -8.14 9.00 -9.42
C ARG A 268 -8.31 7.74 -8.59
N ILE A 269 -9.33 6.96 -8.89
CA ILE A 269 -9.52 5.60 -8.36
C ILE A 269 -9.13 4.65 -9.49
N GLN A 270 -7.89 4.16 -9.47
CA GLN A 270 -7.33 3.30 -10.52
C GLN A 270 -7.56 1.82 -10.22
N LEU A 271 -7.96 1.04 -11.21
CA LEU A 271 -8.02 -0.41 -11.10
C LEU A 271 -6.61 -0.99 -11.16
N TYR A 272 -6.24 -1.72 -10.11
CA TYR A 272 -4.89 -2.17 -9.80
C TYR A 272 -4.20 -2.87 -10.98
N ARG A 273 -3.04 -2.35 -11.38
CA ARG A 273 -2.18 -2.89 -12.47
C ARG A 273 -2.85 -3.01 -13.85
N THR A 274 -3.97 -2.34 -14.09
CA THR A 274 -4.65 -2.37 -15.40
C THR A 274 -4.45 -1.10 -16.23
N GLY A 275 -4.03 0.01 -15.60
CA GLY A 275 -3.99 1.33 -16.25
C GLY A 275 -5.36 1.97 -16.48
N LYS A 276 -6.41 1.40 -15.87
CA LYS A 276 -7.80 1.86 -15.99
C LYS A 276 -8.28 2.53 -14.72
N CYS A 277 -9.27 3.39 -14.86
CA CYS A 277 -9.81 4.27 -13.83
C CYS A 277 -11.33 4.11 -13.73
N LEU A 278 -11.84 4.28 -12.51
CA LEU A 278 -13.26 4.55 -12.29
C LEU A 278 -13.62 5.87 -12.97
N ASP A 279 -14.61 5.82 -13.85
CA ASP A 279 -14.94 6.89 -14.78
C ASP A 279 -16.43 7.22 -14.69
N LEU A 280 -16.74 8.51 -14.63
CA LEU A 280 -18.08 9.05 -14.78
C LEU A 280 -18.40 9.19 -16.27
N PRO A 281 -19.29 8.35 -16.86
CA PRO A 281 -19.52 8.38 -18.29
C PRO A 281 -19.96 9.76 -18.77
N ASN A 282 -19.25 10.27 -19.77
CA ASN A 282 -19.47 11.59 -20.37
C ASN A 282 -19.41 12.77 -19.38
N GLY A 283 -18.89 12.57 -18.16
CA GLY A 283 -18.88 13.58 -17.10
C GLY A 283 -20.29 13.95 -16.60
N SER A 284 -21.31 13.18 -16.95
CA SER A 284 -22.70 13.51 -16.61
C SER A 284 -22.99 13.19 -15.15
N THR A 285 -23.33 14.22 -14.37
CA THR A 285 -23.76 14.08 -12.97
C THR A 285 -25.26 13.83 -12.83
N ALA A 286 -25.97 13.50 -13.91
CA ALA A 286 -27.38 13.16 -13.86
C ALA A 286 -27.61 11.90 -13.00
N ASN A 287 -28.65 11.95 -12.16
CA ASN A 287 -29.01 10.83 -11.30
C ASN A 287 -29.25 9.56 -12.12
N GLY A 288 -28.67 8.45 -11.67
CA GLY A 288 -28.80 7.17 -12.34
C GLY A 288 -27.69 6.84 -13.34
N ASN A 289 -26.79 7.80 -13.64
CA ASN A 289 -25.66 7.54 -14.53
C ASN A 289 -24.73 6.49 -13.93
N GLN A 290 -24.74 5.28 -14.49
CA GLN A 290 -23.97 4.16 -14.00
C GLN A 290 -22.49 4.32 -14.34
N LEU A 291 -21.64 4.24 -13.31
CA LEU A 291 -20.20 4.35 -13.45
C LEU A 291 -19.63 3.25 -14.35
N GLN A 292 -18.48 3.55 -14.94
CA GLN A 292 -17.81 2.64 -15.85
C GLN A 292 -16.31 2.60 -15.57
N ILE A 293 -15.64 1.72 -16.30
CA ILE A 293 -14.20 1.69 -16.41
C ILE A 293 -13.78 2.39 -17.70
N TRP A 294 -12.70 3.16 -17.62
CA TRP A 294 -12.05 3.75 -18.79
C TRP A 294 -10.54 3.81 -18.59
N ASP A 295 -9.78 3.94 -19.67
CA ASP A 295 -8.34 4.22 -19.55
C ASP A 295 -8.11 5.48 -18.71
N CYS A 296 -7.11 5.44 -17.83
CA CYS A 296 -6.75 6.59 -17.03
C CYS A 296 -6.19 7.70 -17.92
N ILE A 297 -6.85 8.86 -17.97
CA ILE A 297 -6.45 10.01 -18.78
C ILE A 297 -6.06 11.17 -17.87
N ARG A 298 -4.83 11.65 -18.00
CA ARG A 298 -4.34 12.82 -17.24
C ARG A 298 -5.17 14.05 -17.58
N GLY A 299 -5.67 14.74 -16.56
CA GLY A 299 -6.49 15.95 -16.71
C GLY A 299 -7.96 15.70 -17.05
N ASN A 300 -8.39 14.44 -17.22
CA ASN A 300 -9.80 14.11 -17.38
C ASN A 300 -10.53 14.26 -16.04
N THR A 301 -11.39 15.26 -15.92
CA THR A 301 -12.16 15.53 -14.70
C THR A 301 -13.22 14.48 -14.37
N ASN A 302 -13.60 13.65 -15.35
CA ASN A 302 -14.58 12.57 -15.16
C ASN A 302 -14.04 11.42 -14.30
N GLN A 303 -12.73 11.40 -14.06
CA GLN A 303 -12.02 10.35 -13.31
C GLN A 303 -11.48 10.87 -11.98
N ILE A 304 -11.86 12.09 -11.60
CA ILE A 304 -11.44 12.71 -10.35
C ILE A 304 -12.52 12.46 -9.31
N TRP A 305 -12.10 11.95 -8.16
CA TRP A 305 -12.99 11.59 -7.05
C TRP A 305 -12.48 12.26 -5.80
N THR A 306 -13.35 12.94 -5.06
CA THR A 306 -13.00 13.52 -3.77
C THR A 306 -13.53 12.62 -2.67
N ILE A 307 -12.59 12.09 -1.89
CA ILE A 307 -12.82 11.32 -0.67
C ILE A 307 -12.58 12.29 0.51
N PRO A 308 -13.47 12.34 1.53
CA PRO A 308 -13.35 13.19 2.70
C PRO A 308 -12.08 12.99 3.53
#